data_AF-A0A0F9AY41-F1
#
_entry.id   AF-A0A0F9AY41-F1
#
_cell.length_a   1.000
_cell.length_b   1.000
_cell.length_c   1.000
_cell.angle_alpha   90.00
_cell.angle_beta   90.00
_cell.angle_gamma   90.00
#
_symmetry.space_group_name_H-M   'P 1'
#
loop_
_entity.id
_entity.type
_entity.pdbx_description
1 polymer ?
#
loop_
_entity_poly.entity_id
_entity_poly.type
_entity_poly.pdbx_seq_one_letter_code
_entity_poly.pdbx_strand_id
1 'polypeptide(L)'
;MKVKIVNKSGHELPGYSTSASAGMDLRANNTEPIELKPLGRAIVPTGLFIALPVGHEAQVRPRSGLAAKKGITVLNAPGTIDADYRGEIGVILVNLSDSPFTVQPGERIAQL
;
A
#
# COMPACT_ATOMS: atom_id res chain seq x y z
N MET A 1 18.00 -2.59 9.75
CA MET A 1 17.45 -1.32 10.27
C MET A 1 16.36 -1.64 11.30
N LYS A 2 16.25 -0.89 12.41
CA LYS A 2 15.12 -1.03 13.36
C LYS A 2 14.12 0.09 13.10
N VAL A 3 12.88 -0.25 12.77
CA VAL A 3 11.77 0.69 12.54
C VAL A 3 10.73 0.46 13.62
N LYS A 4 10.22 1.53 14.23
CA LYS A 4 9.08 1.42 15.14
C LYS A 4 7.80 1.43 14.32
N ILE A 5 6.94 0.44 14.54
CA ILE A 5 5.69 0.28 13.80
C ILE A 5 4.55 0.14 14.80
N VAL A 6 3.46 0.87 14.56
CA VAL A 6 2.17 0.63 15.20
C VAL A 6 1.25 0.04 14.13
N ASN A 7 0.67 -1.12 14.41
CA ASN A 7 -0.29 -1.78 13.54
C ASN A 7 -1.66 -1.78 14.21
N LYS A 8 -2.61 -1.08 13.60
CA LYS A 8 -4.03 -1.03 14.00
C LYS A 8 -4.92 -1.88 13.09
N SER A 9 -4.34 -2.59 12.12
CA SER A 9 -5.08 -3.51 11.27
C SER A 9 -5.32 -4.86 11.97
N GLY A 10 -6.23 -5.66 11.41
CA GLY A 10 -6.42 -7.06 11.80
C GLY A 10 -5.42 -8.03 11.18
N HIS A 11 -4.35 -7.54 10.54
CA HIS A 11 -3.39 -8.36 9.80
C HIS A 11 -2.01 -8.36 10.47
N GLU A 12 -1.21 -9.38 10.17
CA GLU A 12 0.20 -9.41 10.55
C GLU A 12 0.97 -8.24 9.93
N LEU A 13 2.10 -7.88 10.56
CA LEU A 13 3.01 -6.89 10.00
C LEU A 13 3.50 -7.33 8.60
N PRO A 14 3.72 -6.39 7.66
CA PRO A 14 4.35 -6.70 6.40
C PRO A 14 5.71 -7.37 6.62
N GLY A 15 5.97 -8.40 5.83
CA GLY A 15 7.21 -9.16 5.88
C GLY A 15 7.69 -9.50 4.47
N TYR A 16 8.99 -9.75 4.37
CA TYR A 16 9.60 -10.25 3.14
C TYR A 16 9.14 -11.68 2.90
N SER A 17 8.58 -11.94 1.71
CA SER A 17 8.03 -13.27 1.38
C SER A 17 9.12 -14.32 1.21
N THR A 18 10.31 -13.89 0.79
CA THR A 18 11.51 -14.72 0.61
C THR A 18 12.74 -13.95 1.07
N SER A 19 13.85 -14.67 1.28
CA SER A 19 15.15 -14.06 1.63
C SER A 19 15.69 -13.08 0.58
N ALA A 20 15.23 -13.17 -0.67
CA ALA A 20 15.62 -12.30 -1.77
C ALA A 20 14.58 -11.23 -2.12
N SER A 21 13.50 -11.12 -1.33
CA SER A 21 12.45 -10.13 -1.58
C SER A 21 12.97 -8.72 -1.29
N ALA A 22 12.76 -7.80 -2.25
CA ALA A 22 13.15 -6.39 -2.09
C ALA A 22 12.09 -5.56 -1.37
N GLY A 23 10.81 -5.96 -1.45
CA GLY A 23 9.70 -5.24 -0.85
C GLY A 23 8.77 -6.11 0.00
N MET A 24 7.92 -5.44 0.77
CA MET A 24 6.94 -6.06 1.67
C MET A 24 5.53 -5.66 1.25
N ASP A 25 4.65 -6.65 1.01
CA ASP A 25 3.27 -6.39 0.58
C ASP A 25 2.49 -5.61 1.67
N LEU A 26 1.84 -4.53 1.26
CA LEU A 26 0.87 -3.77 2.06
C LEU A 26 -0.54 -4.28 1.80
N ARG A 27 -1.34 -4.41 2.87
CA ARG A 27 -2.73 -4.86 2.82
C ARG A 27 -3.68 -3.71 3.08
N ALA A 28 -4.85 -3.78 2.44
CA ALA A 28 -5.94 -2.86 2.66
C ALA A 28 -6.59 -3.11 4.04
N ASN A 29 -6.82 -2.05 4.81
CA ASN A 29 -7.47 -2.07 6.12
C ASN A 29 -8.83 -1.36 6.12
N ASN A 30 -9.54 -1.41 4.99
CA ASN A 30 -10.91 -0.95 4.85
C ASN A 30 -11.89 -1.96 5.47
N THR A 31 -12.94 -1.46 6.12
CA THR A 31 -14.02 -2.30 6.68
C THR A 31 -14.92 -2.84 5.57
N GLU A 32 -15.29 -1.99 4.62
CA GLU A 32 -16.16 -2.31 3.50
C GLU A 32 -15.40 -2.26 2.16
N PRO A 33 -15.78 -3.04 1.14
CA PRO A 33 -15.13 -3.01 -0.16
C PRO A 33 -15.12 -1.61 -0.80
N ILE A 34 -14.00 -1.25 -1.43
CA ILE A 34 -13.86 0.04 -2.13
C ILE A 34 -13.87 -0.21 -3.64
N GLU A 35 -14.91 0.25 -4.33
CA GLU A 35 -14.98 0.17 -5.79
C GLU A 35 -14.26 1.35 -6.45
N LEU A 36 -13.35 1.04 -7.37
CA LEU A 36 -12.69 1.98 -8.26
C LEU A 36 -13.25 1.79 -9.67
N LYS A 37 -14.11 2.71 -10.10
CA LYS A 37 -14.53 2.82 -11.51
C LYS A 37 -13.32 3.13 -12.42
N PRO A 38 -13.42 2.93 -13.75
CA PRO A 38 -12.41 3.42 -14.68
C PRO A 38 -12.06 4.89 -14.41
N LEU A 39 -10.76 5.19 -14.33
CA LEU A 39 -10.17 6.49 -13.94
C LEU A 39 -10.51 6.96 -12.50
N GLY A 40 -11.21 6.13 -11.73
CA GLY A 40 -11.49 6.35 -10.32
C GLY A 40 -10.23 6.18 -9.46
N ARG A 41 -10.20 6.90 -8.34
CA ARG A 41 -9.10 6.88 -7.37
C ARG A 41 -9.63 6.92 -5.95
N ALA A 42 -8.92 6.26 -5.04
CA ALA A 42 -9.18 6.33 -3.61
C ALA A 42 -7.89 6.19 -2.82
N ILE A 43 -7.88 6.76 -1.61
CA ILE A 43 -6.86 6.47 -0.61
C ILE A 43 -7.33 5.23 0.15
N VAL A 44 -6.58 4.15 0.06
CA VAL A 44 -6.87 2.90 0.77
C VAL A 44 -6.03 2.85 2.05
N PRO A 45 -6.65 2.78 3.24
CA PRO A 45 -5.94 2.69 4.51
C PRO A 45 -5.19 1.36 4.64
N THR A 46 -4.11 1.34 5.42
CA THR A 46 -3.35 0.10 5.71
C THR A 46 -3.37 -0.28 7.20
N GLY A 47 -3.81 0.62 8.07
CA GLY A 47 -3.72 0.49 9.52
C GLY A 47 -2.30 0.60 10.07
N LEU A 48 -1.30 0.91 9.23
CA LEU A 48 0.11 0.95 9.62
C LEU A 48 0.59 2.38 9.82
N PHE A 49 1.37 2.57 10.89
CA PHE A 49 2.03 3.81 11.23
C PHE A 49 3.50 3.48 11.51
N ILE A 50 4.41 4.21 10.90
CA ILE A 50 5.85 3.94 11.03
C ILE A 50 6.59 5.17 11.54
N ALA A 51 7.71 4.92 12.22
CA ALA A 51 8.71 5.95 12.52
C ALA A 51 10.05 5.48 11.97
N LEU A 52 10.42 6.02 10.80
CA LEU A 52 11.70 5.72 10.17
C LEU A 52 12.84 6.49 10.87
N PRO A 53 14.06 5.95 10.86
CA PRO A 53 15.24 6.72 11.26
C PRO A 53 15.48 7.90 10.33
N VAL A 54 16.01 9.00 10.86
CA VAL A 54 16.44 10.16 10.06
C VAL A 54 17.41 9.71 8.96
N GLY A 55 17.27 10.27 7.76
CA GLY A 55 18.08 9.92 6.58
C GLY A 55 17.57 8.70 5.81
N HIS A 56 16.39 8.17 6.13
CA HIS A 56 15.74 7.09 5.41
C HIS A 56 14.33 7.51 4.96
N GLU A 57 13.88 6.90 3.87
CA GLU A 57 12.49 6.94 3.41
C GLU A 57 11.98 5.50 3.24
N ALA A 58 10.66 5.34 3.23
CA ALA A 58 10.03 4.15 2.66
C ALA A 58 9.29 4.54 1.38
N GLN A 59 9.23 3.64 0.40
CA GLN A 59 8.62 3.91 -0.89
C GLN A 59 7.43 2.99 -1.14
N VAL A 60 6.23 3.56 -1.20
CA VAL A 60 5.04 2.83 -1.61
C VAL A 60 5.06 2.65 -3.12
N ARG A 61 5.24 1.42 -3.58
CA ARG A 61 5.34 1.05 -5.00
C ARG A 61 4.16 0.17 -5.45
N PRO A 62 3.80 0.18 -6.75
CA PRO A 62 2.75 -0.68 -7.29
C PRO A 62 3.11 -2.16 -7.21
N ARG A 63 2.09 -3.03 -7.15
CA ARG A 63 2.26 -4.48 -7.33
C ARG A 63 2.11 -4.82 -8.82
N SER A 64 3.13 -5.45 -9.40
CA SER A 64 3.15 -5.76 -10.84
C SER A 64 1.95 -6.60 -11.30
N GLY A 65 1.48 -7.54 -10.45
CA GLY A 65 0.31 -8.35 -10.75
C GLY A 65 -0.99 -7.55 -10.87
N LEU A 66 -1.18 -6.53 -10.03
CA LEU A 66 -2.34 -5.64 -10.10
C LEU A 66 -2.24 -4.72 -11.32
N ALA A 67 -1.06 -4.16 -11.58
CA ALA A 67 -0.84 -3.30 -12.74
C ALA A 67 -1.09 -4.05 -14.06
N ALA A 68 -0.45 -5.21 -14.25
CA ALA A 68 -0.52 -5.94 -15.51
C ALA A 68 -1.87 -6.63 -15.76
N LYS A 69 -2.55 -7.13 -14.71
CA LYS A 69 -3.78 -7.92 -14.88
C LYS A 69 -5.07 -7.12 -14.68
N LYS A 70 -5.01 -6.00 -13.97
CA LYS A 70 -6.18 -5.23 -13.53
C LYS A 70 -6.09 -3.74 -13.86
N GLY A 71 -4.97 -3.25 -14.40
CA GLY A 71 -4.76 -1.84 -14.67
C GLY A 71 -4.75 -0.97 -13.40
N ILE A 72 -4.42 -1.56 -12.24
CA ILE A 72 -4.39 -0.85 -10.96
C ILE A 72 -2.96 -0.49 -10.60
N THR A 73 -2.74 0.78 -10.32
CA THR A 73 -1.43 1.29 -9.89
C THR A 73 -1.56 2.26 -8.72
N VAL A 74 -0.42 2.58 -8.10
CA VAL A 74 -0.32 3.64 -7.10
C VAL A 74 -0.12 4.96 -7.84
N LEU A 75 -1.05 5.89 -7.70
CA LEU A 75 -1.12 7.12 -8.49
C LEU A 75 0.10 8.02 -8.29
N ASN A 76 0.62 8.07 -7.05
CA ASN A 76 1.79 8.86 -6.68
C ASN A 76 3.07 8.01 -6.63
N ALA A 77 3.14 6.89 -7.36
CA ALA A 77 4.29 6.00 -7.32
C ALA A 77 5.59 6.64 -7.86
N PRO A 78 6.75 6.41 -7.20
CA PRO A 78 6.88 5.86 -5.85
C PRO A 78 6.38 6.87 -4.80
N GLY A 79 5.49 6.43 -3.91
CA GLY A 79 4.98 7.27 -2.84
C GLY A 79 5.98 7.37 -1.69
N THR A 80 6.52 8.56 -1.44
CA THR A 80 7.50 8.80 -0.37
C THR A 80 6.84 8.84 1.01
N ILE A 81 7.40 8.08 1.95
CA ILE A 81 7.11 8.19 3.39
C ILE A 81 8.38 8.69 4.08
N ASP A 82 8.35 9.94 4.52
CA ASP A 82 9.47 10.62 5.18
C ASP A 82 9.69 10.15 6.62
N ALA A 83 10.89 10.41 7.15
CA ALA A 83 11.26 10.02 8.52
C ALA A 83 10.50 10.77 9.63
N ASP A 84 9.90 11.92 9.33
CA ASP A 84 9.06 12.70 10.23
C ASP A 84 7.56 12.37 10.10
N TYR A 85 7.16 11.59 9.09
CA TYR A 85 5.78 11.18 8.92
C TYR A 85 5.32 10.24 10.06
N ARG A 86 4.20 10.58 10.70
CA ARG A 86 3.59 9.77 11.78
C ARG A 86 2.13 9.45 11.52
N GLY A 87 1.60 9.85 10.36
CA GLY A 87 0.24 9.51 9.95
C GLY A 87 0.12 8.03 9.57
N GLU A 88 -1.11 7.63 9.25
CA GLU A 88 -1.35 6.30 8.69
C GLU A 88 -0.76 6.24 7.28
N ILE A 89 -0.14 5.12 6.91
CA ILE A 89 0.25 4.86 5.53
C ILE A 89 -1.03 4.61 4.73
N GLY A 90 -1.37 5.55 3.84
CA GLY A 90 -2.44 5.41 2.86
C GLY A 90 -1.88 5.11 1.48
N VAL A 91 -2.51 4.20 0.75
CA VAL A 91 -2.14 3.86 -0.63
C VAL A 91 -3.10 4.54 -1.59
N ILE A 92 -2.60 5.47 -2.40
CA ILE A 92 -3.43 6.17 -3.39
C ILE A 92 -3.54 5.30 -4.64
N LEU A 93 -4.60 4.50 -4.73
CA LEU A 93 -4.84 3.66 -5.90
C LEU A 93 -5.58 4.45 -6.98
N VAL A 94 -5.23 4.17 -8.24
CA VAL A 94 -5.97 4.60 -9.43
C VAL A 94 -6.24 3.40 -10.32
N ASN A 95 -7.44 3.39 -10.91
CA ASN A 95 -7.81 2.42 -11.93
C ASN A 95 -7.63 3.00 -13.33
N LEU A 96 -6.65 2.48 -14.08
CA LEU A 96 -6.36 2.86 -15.46
C LEU A 96 -6.91 1.84 -16.48
N SER A 97 -7.70 0.86 -16.04
CA SER A 97 -8.41 -0.06 -16.92
C SER A 97 -9.76 0.48 -17.35
N ASP A 98 -10.43 -0.26 -18.22
CA ASP A 98 -11.78 -0.02 -18.73
C ASP A 98 -12.89 -0.72 -17.92
N SER A 99 -12.52 -1.47 -16.87
CA SER A 99 -13.46 -2.22 -16.03
C SER A 99 -13.35 -1.79 -14.56
N PRO A 100 -14.44 -1.86 -13.77
CA PRO A 100 -14.38 -1.55 -12.35
C PRO A 100 -13.49 -2.56 -11.61
N PHE A 101 -12.79 -2.08 -10.59
CA PHE A 101 -11.98 -2.90 -9.69
C PHE A 101 -12.39 -2.66 -8.25
N THR A 102 -12.64 -3.73 -7.49
CA THR A 102 -13.05 -3.63 -6.09
C THR A 102 -11.93 -4.10 -5.19
N VAL A 103 -11.42 -3.19 -4.35
CA VAL A 103 -10.47 -3.51 -3.29
C VAL A 103 -11.21 -4.18 -2.15
N GLN A 104 -10.88 -5.45 -1.87
CA GLN A 104 -11.45 -6.18 -0.75
C GLN A 104 -10.68 -5.90 0.56
N PRO A 105 -11.34 -5.95 1.73
CA PRO A 105 -10.65 -5.93 3.02
C PRO A 105 -9.52 -6.97 3.08
N GLY A 106 -8.32 -6.56 3.50
CA GLY A 106 -7.14 -7.41 3.62
C GLY A 106 -6.43 -7.77 2.31
N GLU A 107 -6.92 -7.29 1.17
CA GLU A 107 -6.28 -7.48 -0.13
C GLU A 107 -4.91 -6.79 -0.17
N ARG A 108 -3.95 -7.42 -0.86
CA ARG A 108 -2.61 -6.85 -1.03
C ARG A 108 -2.62 -5.84 -2.17
N ILE A 109 -2.35 -4.57 -1.86
CA ILE A 109 -2.61 -3.44 -2.75
C ILE A 109 -1.36 -2.71 -3.24
N ALA A 110 -0.29 -2.70 -2.44
CA ALA A 110 0.99 -2.05 -2.76
C ALA A 110 2.14 -2.84 -2.11
N GLN A 111 3.38 -2.36 -2.26
CA GLN A 111 4.53 -2.85 -1.52
C GLN A 111 5.39 -1.68 -1.04
N LEU A 112 5.98 -1.81 0.15
CA LEU A 112 7.08 -0.95 0.63
C LEU A 112 8.42 -1.47 0.13
#